data_AF-A0A517PY69-F1
#
_entry.id   AF-A0A517PY69-F1
#
_cell.length_a   1.000
_cell.length_b   1.000
_cell.length_c   1.000
_cell.angle_alpha   90.00
_cell.angle_beta   90.00
_cell.angle_gamma   90.00
#
_symmetry.space_group_name_H-M   'P 1'
#
loop_
_entity.id
_entity.type
_entity.pdbx_description
1 polymer ?
#
loop_
_entity_poly.entity_id
_entity_poly.type
_entity_poly.pdbx_seq_one_letter_code
_entity_poly.pdbx_strand_id
1 'polypeptide(L)'
;MDYEESKLGQREQNNTLEERNGYRRAETFRQNFRSLLESRWLSQREAADQIGVPYKWVRRLCHEGVGRADKRTKAGLQDIASFFGVEVEALWQEKVVSSSIPRPDRSLIRWTGTKRLQAGEIVKRFPNEIATYYEPFLGGGAVLYELLKSDIPVKRFRCSDTCAPLIELWKQIRSDPATLQKRYEVMWNTLRRRGKNYYLEVRDLFNESHDPCDFFFVLRTCRNGFVRFNQKGKFTVGFHHKRNGLPPEEVHALLQDWHRLLMKHDVTFTVRDYREISTRLRDVIYLDPPYVAETEIYSGRFDYGELWTWMERQRCSYLLSLNGFVGSEDRRLAVPNNLYDEELQIDAGIGSLNTNGSIQVTNSLYLRTSKNRG
;
A
#
# COMPACT_ATOMS: atom_id res chain seq x y z
N MET A 1 -46.76 -41.63 21.16
CA MET A 1 -46.05 -40.49 21.78
C MET A 1 -44.68 -40.31 21.17
N ASP A 2 -43.88 -41.36 20.98
CA ASP A 2 -42.52 -41.26 20.40
C ASP A 2 -42.40 -40.83 18.92
N TYR A 3 -43.45 -41.00 18.10
CA TYR A 3 -43.38 -40.65 16.67
C TYR A 3 -43.58 -39.14 16.42
N GLU A 4 -44.33 -38.45 17.28
CA GLU A 4 -44.58 -37.01 17.20
C GLU A 4 -43.37 -36.21 17.73
N GLU A 5 -42.76 -36.66 18.83
CA GLU A 5 -41.56 -36.03 19.43
C GLU A 5 -40.34 -36.09 18.51
N SER A 6 -40.14 -37.20 17.76
CA SER A 6 -39.02 -37.28 16.80
C SER A 6 -39.17 -36.35 15.59
N LYS A 7 -40.41 -36.09 15.14
CA LYS A 7 -40.70 -35.13 14.07
C LYS A 7 -40.56 -33.68 14.51
N LEU A 8 -40.87 -33.38 15.77
CA LEU A 8 -40.65 -32.07 16.39
C LEU A 8 -39.14 -31.77 16.51
N GLY A 9 -38.34 -32.72 17.00
CA GLY A 9 -36.88 -32.56 17.09
C GLY A 9 -36.18 -32.41 15.74
N GLN A 10 -36.62 -33.13 14.69
CA GLN A 10 -36.09 -32.95 13.33
C GLN A 10 -36.51 -31.62 12.69
N ARG A 11 -37.71 -31.11 12.98
CA ARG A 11 -38.16 -29.78 12.52
C ARG A 11 -37.39 -28.64 13.19
N GLU A 12 -37.11 -28.75 14.49
CA GLU A 12 -36.33 -27.74 15.21
C GLU A 12 -34.86 -27.70 14.78
N GLN A 13 -34.25 -28.87 14.53
CA GLN A 13 -32.89 -28.95 13.98
C GLN A 13 -32.80 -28.42 12.54
N ASN A 14 -33.80 -28.67 11.70
CA ASN A 14 -33.84 -28.14 10.34
C ASN A 14 -34.07 -26.63 10.32
N ASN A 15 -34.97 -26.10 11.17
CA ASN A 15 -35.18 -24.65 11.31
C ASN A 15 -33.91 -23.94 11.78
N THR A 16 -33.19 -24.49 12.76
CA THR A 16 -31.93 -23.89 13.25
C THR A 16 -30.79 -23.95 12.23
N LEU A 17 -30.73 -24.97 11.37
CA LEU A 17 -29.78 -25.01 10.24
C LEU A 17 -30.16 -24.02 9.13
N GLU A 18 -31.44 -23.90 8.78
CA GLU A 18 -31.92 -22.95 7.77
C GLU A 18 -31.75 -21.49 8.22
N GLU A 19 -32.00 -21.19 9.49
CA GLU A 19 -31.76 -19.87 10.10
C GLU A 19 -30.27 -19.51 10.10
N ARG A 20 -29.39 -20.47 10.46
CA ARG A 20 -27.93 -20.27 10.40
C ARG A 20 -27.43 -20.04 8.98
N ASN A 21 -27.97 -20.76 8.01
CA ASN A 21 -27.64 -20.59 6.60
C ASN A 21 -28.17 -19.26 6.04
N GLY A 22 -29.37 -18.83 6.46
CA GLY A 22 -29.95 -17.54 6.11
C GLY A 22 -29.14 -16.36 6.66
N TYR A 23 -28.70 -16.46 7.91
CA TYR A 23 -27.83 -15.46 8.56
C TYR A 23 -26.48 -15.33 7.83
N ARG A 24 -25.83 -16.46 7.55
CA ARG A 24 -24.55 -16.47 6.82
C ARG A 24 -24.69 -15.83 5.43
N ARG A 25 -25.75 -16.15 4.68
CA ARG A 25 -26.00 -15.53 3.37
C ARG A 25 -26.27 -14.02 3.46
N ALA A 26 -27.03 -13.58 4.46
CA ALA A 26 -27.28 -12.15 4.66
C ALA A 26 -25.98 -11.40 4.99
N GLU A 27 -25.12 -11.99 5.80
CA GLU A 27 -23.80 -11.43 6.11
C GLU A 27 -22.91 -11.33 4.87
N THR A 28 -22.81 -12.39 4.07
CA THR A 28 -22.06 -12.37 2.80
C THR A 28 -22.59 -11.28 1.87
N PHE A 29 -23.92 -11.16 1.73
CA PHE A 29 -24.52 -10.10 0.94
C PHE A 29 -24.14 -8.71 1.45
N ARG A 30 -24.24 -8.49 2.77
CA ARG A 30 -23.94 -7.20 3.38
C ARG A 30 -22.51 -6.76 3.08
N GLN A 31 -21.56 -7.69 3.22
CA GLN A 31 -20.15 -7.45 2.91
C GLN A 31 -19.97 -7.15 1.42
N ASN A 32 -20.53 -7.99 0.55
CA ASN A 32 -20.49 -7.81 -0.90
C ASN A 32 -21.05 -6.46 -1.34
N PHE A 33 -22.23 -6.10 -0.86
CA PHE A 33 -22.88 -4.87 -1.26
C PHE A 33 -22.12 -3.63 -0.78
N ARG A 34 -21.62 -3.62 0.47
CA ARG A 34 -20.76 -2.53 0.97
C ARG A 34 -19.51 -2.37 0.12
N SER A 35 -18.84 -3.46 -0.21
CA SER A 35 -17.64 -3.44 -1.06
C SER A 35 -17.94 -2.96 -2.48
N LEU A 36 -19.11 -3.28 -3.03
CA LEU A 36 -19.55 -2.73 -4.31
C LEU A 36 -19.73 -1.22 -4.23
N LEU A 37 -20.39 -0.70 -3.18
CA LEU A 37 -20.52 0.74 -2.96
C LEU A 37 -19.15 1.42 -2.85
N GLU A 38 -18.23 0.82 -2.09
CA GLU A 38 -16.85 1.30 -1.94
C GLU A 38 -16.09 1.30 -3.27
N SER A 39 -16.25 0.26 -4.10
CA SER A 39 -15.55 0.17 -5.38
C SER A 39 -15.94 1.26 -6.38
N ARG A 40 -17.12 1.87 -6.20
CA ARG A 40 -17.58 3.02 -6.99
C ARG A 40 -17.64 4.32 -6.20
N TRP A 41 -17.11 4.32 -4.97
CA TRP A 41 -17.03 5.48 -4.09
C TRP A 41 -18.39 6.15 -3.80
N LEU A 42 -19.44 5.34 -3.72
CA LEU A 42 -20.80 5.84 -3.51
C LEU A 42 -21.13 5.81 -2.01
N SER A 43 -21.56 6.95 -1.47
CA SER A 43 -22.32 6.91 -0.23
C SER A 43 -23.61 6.12 -0.43
N GLN A 44 -24.20 5.61 0.65
CA GLN A 44 -25.48 4.91 0.58
C GLN A 44 -26.59 5.75 -0.06
N ARG A 45 -26.51 7.08 0.05
CA ARG A 45 -27.47 8.02 -0.57
C ARG A 45 -27.20 8.19 -2.06
N GLU A 46 -25.96 8.43 -2.46
CA GLU A 46 -25.60 8.53 -3.89
C GLU A 46 -25.88 7.23 -4.64
N ALA A 47 -25.58 6.09 -4.02
CA ALA A 47 -25.91 4.78 -4.58
C ALA A 47 -27.41 4.60 -4.78
N ALA A 48 -28.22 4.97 -3.78
CA ALA A 48 -29.67 4.91 -3.88
C ALA A 48 -30.19 5.77 -5.04
N ASP A 49 -29.70 7.00 -5.16
CA ASP A 49 -30.13 7.94 -6.18
C ASP A 49 -29.70 7.49 -7.59
N GLN A 50 -28.49 6.96 -7.76
CA GLN A 50 -27.97 6.51 -9.07
C GLN A 50 -28.55 5.17 -9.52
N ILE A 51 -28.79 4.24 -8.59
CA ILE A 51 -29.41 2.94 -8.90
C ILE A 51 -30.92 3.09 -9.11
N GLY A 52 -31.53 4.16 -8.59
CA GLY A 52 -32.97 4.41 -8.68
C GLY A 52 -33.77 3.62 -7.65
N VAL A 53 -33.20 3.37 -6.47
CA VAL A 53 -33.83 2.57 -5.40
C VAL A 53 -33.94 3.37 -4.09
N PRO A 54 -34.88 3.05 -3.17
CA PRO A 54 -35.06 3.86 -1.96
C PRO A 54 -33.84 3.87 -1.03
N TYR A 55 -33.41 5.06 -0.59
CA TYR A 55 -32.28 5.21 0.34
C TYR A 55 -32.42 4.38 1.63
N LYS A 56 -33.62 4.35 2.24
CA LYS A 56 -33.87 3.54 3.44
C LYS A 56 -33.61 2.05 3.18
N TRP A 57 -33.83 1.59 1.96
CA TRP A 57 -33.59 0.21 1.57
C TRP A 57 -32.10 -0.07 1.41
N VAL A 58 -31.37 0.78 0.68
CA VAL A 58 -29.89 0.68 0.58
C VAL A 58 -29.22 0.70 1.95
N ARG A 59 -29.67 1.59 2.85
CA ARG A 59 -29.19 1.64 4.23
C ARG A 59 -29.42 0.34 4.98
N ARG A 60 -30.61 -0.25 4.84
CA ARG A 60 -30.95 -1.54 5.46
C ARG A 60 -30.11 -2.67 4.89
N LEU A 61 -29.96 -2.75 3.57
CA LEU A 61 -29.09 -3.70 2.89
C LEU A 61 -27.64 -3.62 3.39
N CYS A 62 -27.13 -2.41 3.62
CA CYS A 62 -25.80 -2.19 4.19
C CYS A 62 -25.70 -2.55 5.67
N HIS A 63 -26.79 -2.59 6.43
CA HIS A 63 -26.76 -2.86 7.87
C HIS A 63 -27.04 -4.33 8.20
N GLU A 64 -28.05 -4.91 7.54
CA GLU A 64 -28.60 -6.24 7.83
C GLU A 64 -28.27 -7.25 6.74
N GLY A 65 -27.99 -6.80 5.52
CA GLY A 65 -27.94 -7.66 4.34
C GLY A 65 -29.30 -8.27 4.00
N VAL A 66 -29.28 -9.21 3.05
CA VAL A 66 -30.46 -9.99 2.64
C VAL A 66 -30.02 -11.42 2.41
N GLY A 67 -30.71 -12.42 2.98
CA GLY A 67 -30.33 -13.82 2.83
C GLY A 67 -30.74 -14.46 1.49
N ARG A 68 -31.80 -13.94 0.86
CA ARG A 68 -32.32 -14.40 -0.44
C ARG A 68 -33.14 -13.32 -1.14
N ALA A 69 -33.15 -13.33 -2.47
CA ALA A 69 -34.09 -12.51 -3.23
C ALA A 69 -35.52 -13.03 -3.03
N ASP A 70 -36.44 -12.14 -2.66
CA ASP A 70 -37.88 -12.42 -2.62
C ASP A 70 -38.62 -11.64 -3.71
N LYS A 71 -39.92 -11.92 -3.89
CA LYS A 71 -40.75 -11.27 -4.94
C LYS A 71 -40.77 -9.74 -4.82
N ARG A 72 -40.55 -9.18 -3.64
CA ARG A 72 -40.60 -7.72 -3.39
C ARG A 72 -39.26 -7.04 -3.62
N THR A 73 -38.16 -7.76 -3.42
CA THR A 73 -36.78 -7.23 -3.49
C THR A 73 -36.08 -7.55 -4.80
N LYS A 74 -36.57 -8.54 -5.57
CA LYS A 74 -35.93 -9.03 -6.79
C LYS A 74 -35.60 -7.94 -7.82
N ALA A 75 -36.54 -7.04 -8.11
CA ALA A 75 -36.33 -5.98 -9.10
C ALA A 75 -35.18 -5.05 -8.71
N GLY A 76 -35.20 -4.50 -7.49
CA GLY A 76 -34.12 -3.62 -7.03
C GLY A 76 -32.76 -4.32 -6.88
N LEU A 77 -32.74 -5.63 -6.60
CA LEU A 77 -31.50 -6.42 -6.58
C LEU A 77 -30.93 -6.59 -7.98
N GLN A 78 -31.81 -6.72 -8.99
CA GLN A 78 -31.44 -6.71 -10.40
C GLN A 78 -30.84 -5.35 -10.81
N ASP A 79 -31.44 -4.26 -10.35
CA ASP A 79 -30.96 -2.90 -10.61
C ASP A 79 -29.59 -2.67 -9.98
N ILE A 80 -29.39 -3.11 -8.73
CA ILE A 80 -28.08 -3.09 -8.05
C ILE A 80 -27.05 -3.88 -8.86
N ALA A 81 -27.36 -5.13 -9.22
CA ALA A 81 -26.42 -6.00 -9.93
C ALA A 81 -26.04 -5.42 -11.30
N SER A 82 -27.04 -4.96 -12.06
CA SER A 82 -26.86 -4.29 -13.35
C SER A 82 -26.01 -3.04 -13.22
N PHE A 83 -26.31 -2.18 -12.23
CA PHE A 83 -25.55 -0.97 -11.97
C PHE A 83 -24.07 -1.32 -11.76
N PHE A 84 -23.77 -2.32 -10.92
CA PHE A 84 -22.39 -2.74 -10.64
C PHE A 84 -21.74 -3.60 -11.73
N GLY A 85 -22.49 -4.05 -12.74
CA GLY A 85 -21.98 -4.91 -13.80
C GLY A 85 -21.68 -6.33 -13.32
N VAL A 86 -22.46 -6.82 -12.36
CA VAL A 86 -22.32 -8.17 -11.79
C VAL A 86 -23.60 -8.98 -11.99
N GLU A 87 -23.48 -10.31 -11.95
CA GLU A 87 -24.65 -11.18 -11.88
C GLU A 87 -25.35 -11.04 -10.52
N VAL A 88 -26.69 -11.13 -10.48
CA VAL A 88 -27.45 -11.01 -9.22
C VAL A 88 -26.98 -12.02 -8.17
N GLU A 89 -26.69 -13.26 -8.60
CA GLU A 89 -26.19 -14.31 -7.68
C GLU A 89 -24.81 -13.98 -7.09
N ALA A 90 -24.00 -13.17 -7.77
CA ALA A 90 -22.70 -12.73 -7.28
C ALA A 90 -22.82 -11.93 -5.98
N LEU A 91 -23.96 -11.28 -5.73
CA LEU A 91 -24.22 -10.56 -4.48
C LEU A 91 -24.17 -11.49 -3.25
N TRP A 92 -24.26 -12.81 -3.40
CA TRP A 92 -24.12 -13.80 -2.32
C TRP A 92 -22.87 -14.68 -2.41
N GLN A 93 -21.99 -14.46 -3.39
CA GLN A 93 -20.80 -15.29 -3.57
C GLN A 93 -19.66 -14.78 -2.69
N GLU A 94 -19.01 -15.68 -1.94
CA GLU A 94 -17.89 -15.36 -1.03
C GLU A 94 -16.66 -14.76 -1.76
N LYS A 95 -16.59 -14.81 -3.10
CA LYS A 95 -15.44 -14.35 -3.90
C LYS A 95 -15.52 -12.91 -4.45
N VAL A 96 -16.64 -12.21 -4.30
CA VAL A 96 -16.81 -10.86 -4.89
C VAL A 96 -16.06 -9.77 -4.10
N VAL A 97 -15.73 -9.99 -2.83
CA VAL A 97 -15.23 -8.96 -1.89
C VAL A 97 -13.71 -8.89 -1.75
N SER A 98 -12.96 -9.89 -2.19
CA SER A 98 -11.51 -9.88 -1.93
C SER A 98 -10.71 -8.84 -2.75
N SER A 99 -11.37 -8.09 -3.64
CA SER A 99 -10.76 -7.19 -4.61
C SER A 99 -10.95 -5.68 -4.37
N SER A 100 -11.65 -5.25 -3.31
CA SER A 100 -11.87 -3.81 -3.05
C SER A 100 -11.06 -3.24 -1.88
N ILE A 101 -10.63 -4.06 -0.92
CA ILE A 101 -9.84 -3.63 0.23
C ILE A 101 -8.41 -4.16 0.09
N PRO A 102 -7.38 -3.30 0.06
CA PRO A 102 -6.00 -3.75 0.00
C PRO A 102 -5.66 -4.54 1.27
N ARG A 103 -5.02 -5.71 1.08
CA ARG A 103 -4.57 -6.51 2.22
C ARG A 103 -3.45 -5.77 2.97
N PRO A 104 -3.45 -5.74 4.31
CA PRO A 104 -2.47 -4.98 5.10
C PRO A 104 -1.01 -5.43 4.92
N ASP A 105 -0.79 -6.67 4.49
CA ASP A 105 0.55 -7.24 4.25
C ASP A 105 1.14 -6.86 2.87
N ARG A 106 0.35 -6.23 1.99
CA ARG A 106 0.73 -5.93 0.61
C ARG A 106 1.17 -4.48 0.47
N SER A 107 2.32 -4.28 -0.19
CA SER A 107 2.73 -2.97 -0.69
C SER A 107 2.36 -2.82 -2.16
N LEU A 108 2.03 -1.61 -2.61
CA LEU A 108 1.79 -1.31 -4.03
C LEU A 108 3.10 -1.38 -4.82
N ILE A 109 4.09 -0.58 -4.42
CA ILE A 109 5.45 -0.65 -4.95
C ILE A 109 6.27 -1.57 -4.06
N ARG A 110 6.93 -2.57 -4.67
CA ARG A 110 7.94 -3.35 -3.97
C ARG A 110 9.26 -2.61 -4.11
N TRP A 111 9.81 -2.19 -2.98
CA TRP A 111 11.04 -1.44 -2.92
C TRP A 111 11.96 -2.04 -1.86
N THR A 112 13.26 -2.04 -2.14
CA THR A 112 14.26 -2.52 -1.18
C THR A 112 14.34 -1.56 0.00
N GLY A 113 14.44 -2.08 1.22
CA GLY A 113 14.49 -1.24 2.43
C GLY A 113 13.13 -0.72 2.91
N THR A 114 12.00 -1.22 2.38
CA THR A 114 10.66 -0.78 2.76
C THR A 114 10.44 -0.75 4.28
N LYS A 115 9.85 0.34 4.76
CA LYS A 115 9.58 0.61 6.18
C LYS A 115 8.19 0.18 6.65
N ARG A 116 7.52 -0.70 5.91
CA ARG A 116 6.12 -1.08 6.18
C ARG A 116 5.87 -1.56 7.62
N LEU A 117 6.80 -2.34 8.20
CA LEU A 117 6.67 -2.82 9.58
C LEU A 117 6.87 -1.72 10.62
N GLN A 118 7.62 -0.67 10.27
CA GLN A 118 8.07 0.40 11.16
C GLN A 118 7.23 1.67 11.02
N ALA A 119 6.51 1.82 9.90
CA ALA A 119 5.82 3.04 9.53
C ALA A 119 4.86 3.54 10.61
N GLY A 120 4.11 2.63 11.25
CA GLY A 120 3.21 2.97 12.36
C GLY A 120 3.95 3.57 13.55
N GLU A 121 5.07 2.97 13.97
CA GLU A 121 5.89 3.50 15.06
C GLU A 121 6.59 4.81 14.71
N ILE A 122 7.00 4.98 13.45
CA ILE A 122 7.59 6.23 12.95
C ILE A 122 6.55 7.36 12.97
N VAL A 123 5.36 7.12 12.42
CA VAL A 123 4.28 8.13 12.32
C VAL A 123 3.80 8.59 13.70
N LYS A 124 3.73 7.69 14.70
CA LYS A 124 3.40 8.05 16.09
C LYS A 124 4.35 9.08 16.71
N ARG A 125 5.53 9.30 16.12
CA ARG A 125 6.60 10.16 16.65
C ARG A 125 6.68 11.49 15.90
N PHE A 126 5.88 11.65 14.84
CA PHE A 126 5.68 12.94 14.22
C PHE A 126 4.93 13.89 15.17
N PRO A 127 5.14 15.21 15.03
CA PRO A 127 4.38 16.20 15.79
C PRO A 127 2.89 16.18 15.39
N ASN A 128 2.05 16.71 16.28
CA ASN A 128 0.60 16.70 16.12
C ASN A 128 0.07 17.58 14.97
N GLU A 129 0.88 18.47 14.38
CA GLU A 129 0.56 19.23 13.16
C GLU A 129 1.84 19.41 12.34
N ILE A 130 1.72 19.29 11.01
CA ILE A 130 2.84 19.45 10.07
C ILE A 130 2.48 20.48 8.99
N ALA A 131 3.30 21.52 8.85
CA ALA A 131 3.13 22.50 7.77
C ALA A 131 3.55 21.93 6.41
N THR A 132 4.70 21.26 6.35
CA THR A 132 5.16 20.56 5.16
C THR A 132 5.88 19.29 5.58
N TYR A 133 5.37 18.14 5.11
CA TYR A 133 6.06 16.86 5.23
C TYR A 133 6.99 16.67 4.04
N TYR A 134 8.25 16.36 4.31
CA TYR A 134 9.24 16.00 3.29
C TYR A 134 9.68 14.55 3.47
N GLU A 135 9.73 13.81 2.37
CA GLU A 135 10.32 12.46 2.31
C GLU A 135 11.21 12.39 1.06
N PRO A 136 12.51 12.75 1.19
CA PRO A 136 13.42 12.85 0.05
C PRO A 136 14.04 11.54 -0.42
N PHE A 137 13.75 10.45 0.29
CA PHE A 137 14.12 9.08 -0.05
C PHE A 137 12.85 8.22 -0.10
N LEU A 138 11.91 8.63 -0.96
CA LEU A 138 10.54 8.10 -0.96
C LEU A 138 10.48 6.58 -1.11
N GLY A 139 11.25 6.02 -2.03
CA GLY A 139 11.20 4.58 -2.33
C GLY A 139 9.76 4.08 -2.51
N GLY A 140 9.38 3.07 -1.71
CA GLY A 140 8.05 2.47 -1.72
C GLY A 140 6.96 3.24 -0.96
N GLY A 141 7.27 4.38 -0.33
CA GLY A 141 6.29 5.28 0.31
C GLY A 141 5.59 4.71 1.55
N ALA A 142 6.23 3.81 2.30
CA ALA A 142 5.57 3.17 3.44
C ALA A 142 5.19 4.14 4.55
N VAL A 143 6.06 5.12 4.86
CA VAL A 143 5.79 6.14 5.88
C VAL A 143 4.79 7.16 5.35
N LEU A 144 4.92 7.60 4.10
CA LEU A 144 3.90 8.40 3.42
C LEU A 144 2.50 7.77 3.53
N TYR A 145 2.37 6.48 3.21
CA TYR A 145 1.08 5.77 3.25
C TYR A 145 0.43 5.83 4.63
N GLU A 146 1.22 5.54 5.66
CA GLU A 146 0.75 5.53 7.04
C GLU A 146 0.40 6.94 7.51
N LEU A 147 1.19 7.95 7.14
CA LEU A 147 0.91 9.35 7.48
C LEU A 147 -0.37 9.86 6.80
N LEU A 148 -0.60 9.52 5.53
CA LEU A 148 -1.83 9.88 4.79
C LEU A 148 -3.09 9.28 5.42
N LYS A 149 -2.97 8.16 6.15
CA LYS A 149 -4.07 7.50 6.86
C LYS A 149 -4.25 7.97 8.30
N SER A 150 -3.26 8.66 8.85
CA SER A 150 -3.29 9.14 10.23
C SER A 150 -4.21 10.36 10.39
N ASP A 151 -4.53 10.67 11.64
CA ASP A 151 -5.29 11.87 12.00
C ASP A 151 -4.41 13.13 12.14
N ILE A 152 -3.10 13.03 11.86
CA ILE A 152 -2.17 14.17 11.93
C ILE A 152 -2.49 15.14 10.78
N PRO A 153 -2.86 16.41 11.07
CA PRO A 153 -3.07 17.40 10.03
C PRO A 153 -1.75 17.77 9.35
N VAL A 154 -1.66 17.50 8.06
CA VAL A 154 -0.51 17.86 7.21
C VAL A 154 -1.00 18.76 6.09
N LYS A 155 -0.46 19.98 5.99
CA LYS A 155 -0.91 20.92 4.96
C LYS A 155 -0.40 20.56 3.57
N ARG A 156 0.84 20.06 3.48
CA ARG A 156 1.54 19.78 2.22
C ARG A 156 2.46 18.58 2.36
N PHE A 157 2.41 17.67 1.39
CA PHE A 157 3.33 16.53 1.28
C PHE A 157 4.24 16.76 0.07
N ARG A 158 5.55 16.70 0.29
CA ARG A 158 6.60 16.94 -0.71
C ARG A 158 7.54 15.75 -0.72
N CYS A 159 7.22 14.80 -1.58
CA CYS A 159 7.92 13.53 -1.69
C CYS A 159 8.87 13.57 -2.88
N SER A 160 10.11 13.15 -2.68
CA SER A 160 11.11 13.12 -3.74
C SER A 160 12.01 11.89 -3.63
N ASP A 161 12.67 11.59 -4.72
CA ASP A 161 13.68 10.55 -4.85
C ASP A 161 14.57 10.93 -6.05
N THR A 162 15.80 10.45 -6.07
CA THR A 162 16.70 10.64 -7.22
C THR A 162 16.40 9.65 -8.34
N CYS A 163 15.67 8.57 -8.06
CA CYS A 163 15.23 7.60 -9.06
C CYS A 163 14.06 8.16 -9.89
N ALA A 164 14.37 8.74 -11.05
CA ALA A 164 13.37 9.33 -11.93
C ALA A 164 12.23 8.36 -12.34
N PRO A 165 12.51 7.10 -12.76
CA PRO A 165 11.44 6.15 -13.08
C PRO A 165 10.48 5.86 -11.93
N LEU A 166 10.96 5.90 -10.67
CA LEU A 166 10.12 5.73 -9.49
C LEU A 166 9.17 6.92 -9.32
N ILE A 167 9.68 8.14 -9.47
CA ILE A 167 8.85 9.34 -9.33
C ILE A 167 7.81 9.44 -10.44
N GLU A 168 8.17 9.10 -11.69
CA GLU A 168 7.20 9.07 -12.78
C GLU A 168 6.11 8.01 -12.56
N LEU A 169 6.45 6.87 -11.95
CA LEU A 169 5.46 5.89 -11.49
C LEU A 169 4.54 6.45 -10.39
N TRP A 170 5.07 7.14 -9.39
CA TRP A 170 4.23 7.80 -8.37
C TRP A 170 3.30 8.86 -8.96
N LYS A 171 3.79 9.64 -9.93
CA LYS A 171 2.95 10.58 -10.68
C LYS A 171 1.84 9.85 -11.44
N GLN A 172 2.14 8.76 -12.15
CA GLN A 172 1.16 7.93 -12.85
C GLN A 172 0.09 7.35 -11.90
N ILE A 173 0.50 6.83 -10.73
CA ILE A 173 -0.43 6.31 -9.71
C ILE A 173 -1.40 7.40 -9.25
N ARG A 174 -0.90 8.63 -9.09
CA ARG A 174 -1.74 9.77 -8.71
C ARG A 174 -2.65 10.24 -9.84
N SER A 175 -2.16 10.37 -11.08
CA SER A 175 -2.90 11.03 -12.16
C SER A 175 -3.82 10.11 -12.94
N ASP A 176 -3.39 8.88 -13.23
CA ASP A 176 -4.14 7.92 -14.05
C ASP A 176 -3.81 6.47 -13.64
N PRO A 177 -4.34 6.01 -12.50
CA PRO A 177 -4.14 4.63 -12.05
C PRO A 177 -4.84 3.61 -12.96
N ALA A 178 -5.84 4.02 -13.75
CA ALA A 178 -6.62 3.13 -14.61
C ALA A 178 -5.79 2.60 -15.79
N THR A 179 -5.01 3.47 -16.44
CA THR A 179 -4.06 3.04 -17.49
C THR A 179 -3.02 2.08 -16.94
N LEU A 180 -2.47 2.39 -15.75
CA LEU A 180 -1.49 1.53 -15.08
C LEU A 180 -2.06 0.14 -14.78
N GLN A 181 -3.28 0.07 -14.24
CA GLN A 181 -3.99 -1.18 -13.98
C GLN A 181 -4.20 -2.00 -15.26
N LYS A 182 -4.78 -1.39 -16.30
CA LYS A 182 -5.11 -2.08 -17.55
C LYS A 182 -3.87 -2.65 -18.22
N ARG A 183 -2.78 -1.86 -18.29
CA ARG A 183 -1.50 -2.33 -18.84
C ARG A 183 -0.88 -3.42 -17.99
N TYR A 184 -0.90 -3.29 -16.67
CA TYR A 184 -0.42 -4.33 -15.77
C TYR A 184 -1.17 -5.65 -15.97
N GLU A 185 -2.50 -5.63 -16.07
CA GLU A 185 -3.32 -6.82 -16.28
C GLU A 185 -2.97 -7.55 -17.60
N VAL A 186 -2.83 -6.80 -18.70
CA VAL A 186 -2.43 -7.37 -20.00
C VAL A 186 -1.03 -8.00 -19.92
N MET A 187 -0.08 -7.31 -19.31
CA MET A 187 1.28 -7.81 -19.13
C MET A 187 1.31 -9.05 -18.21
N TRP A 188 0.56 -9.02 -17.12
CA TRP A 188 0.48 -10.13 -16.16
C TRP A 188 -0.11 -11.41 -16.79
N ASN A 189 -1.20 -11.28 -17.54
CA ASN A 189 -1.79 -12.40 -18.27
C ASN A 189 -0.86 -12.94 -19.38
N THR A 190 -0.10 -12.05 -20.02
CA THR A 190 0.87 -12.44 -21.06
C THR A 190 2.10 -13.12 -20.47
N LEU A 191 2.60 -12.64 -19.33
CA LEU A 191 3.67 -13.28 -18.56
C LEU A 191 3.33 -14.73 -18.20
N ARG A 192 2.08 -15.01 -17.81
CA ARG A 192 1.66 -16.37 -17.48
C ARG A 192 1.66 -17.33 -18.66
N ARG A 193 1.50 -16.82 -19.89
CA ARG A 193 1.54 -17.61 -21.13
C ARG A 193 2.94 -17.75 -21.70
N ARG A 194 3.73 -16.67 -21.67
CA ARG A 194 5.04 -16.56 -22.35
C ARG A 194 6.24 -16.70 -21.40
N GLY A 195 6.01 -16.67 -20.09
CA GLY A 195 7.02 -16.86 -19.06
C GLY A 195 8.14 -15.82 -19.08
N LYS A 196 9.33 -16.25 -18.64
CA LYS A 196 10.51 -15.40 -18.45
C LYS A 196 10.88 -14.55 -19.67
N ASN A 197 10.72 -15.06 -20.89
CA ASN A 197 11.11 -14.33 -22.10
C ASN A 197 10.32 -13.02 -22.24
N TYR A 198 9.02 -13.05 -21.93
CA TYR A 198 8.19 -11.84 -21.95
C TYR A 198 8.62 -10.83 -20.88
N TYR A 199 9.03 -11.28 -19.70
CA TYR A 199 9.61 -10.38 -18.69
C TYR A 199 10.85 -9.65 -19.23
N LEU A 200 11.74 -10.37 -19.92
CA LEU A 200 12.96 -9.78 -20.50
C LEU A 200 12.62 -8.75 -21.58
N GLU A 201 11.65 -9.05 -22.45
CA GLU A 201 11.14 -8.11 -23.45
C GLU A 201 10.62 -6.82 -22.82
N VAL A 202 9.73 -6.92 -21.82
CA VAL A 202 9.17 -5.72 -21.15
C VAL A 202 10.25 -4.95 -20.39
N ARG A 203 11.24 -5.63 -19.80
CA ARG A 203 12.37 -4.97 -19.15
C ARG A 203 13.24 -4.21 -20.16
N ASP A 204 13.46 -4.79 -21.33
CA ASP A 204 14.26 -4.14 -22.37
C ASP A 204 13.50 -2.95 -22.97
N LEU A 205 12.18 -3.06 -23.17
CA LEU A 205 11.29 -1.94 -23.51
C LEU A 205 11.35 -0.83 -22.46
N PHE A 206 11.25 -1.16 -21.16
CA PHE A 206 11.39 -0.17 -20.09
C PHE A 206 12.76 0.53 -20.14
N ASN A 207 13.84 -0.21 -20.42
CA ASN A 207 15.19 0.36 -20.54
C ASN A 207 15.36 1.30 -21.75
N GLU A 208 14.43 1.26 -22.71
CA GLU A 208 14.43 2.14 -23.89
C GLU A 208 13.46 3.31 -23.72
N SER A 209 12.24 3.06 -23.21
CA SER A 209 11.15 4.03 -23.14
C SER A 209 11.07 4.76 -21.80
N HIS A 210 11.60 4.17 -20.72
CA HIS A 210 11.37 4.59 -19.34
C HIS A 210 9.89 4.68 -18.94
N ASP A 211 9.02 3.93 -19.62
CA ASP A 211 7.59 3.95 -19.38
C ASP A 211 7.23 3.46 -17.95
N PRO A 212 6.44 4.23 -17.18
CA PRO A 212 6.10 3.87 -15.81
C PRO A 212 5.28 2.58 -15.65
N CYS A 213 4.47 2.22 -16.64
CA CYS A 213 3.67 1.00 -16.57
C CYS A 213 4.55 -0.24 -16.75
N ASP A 214 5.48 -0.18 -17.70
CA ASP A 214 6.47 -1.23 -17.90
C ASP A 214 7.36 -1.36 -16.66
N PHE A 215 7.77 -0.23 -16.07
CA PHE A 215 8.53 -0.22 -14.82
C PHE A 215 7.77 -0.88 -13.66
N PHE A 216 6.49 -0.54 -13.49
CA PHE A 216 5.65 -1.14 -12.45
C PHE A 216 5.55 -2.66 -12.62
N PHE A 217 5.28 -3.14 -13.83
CA PHE A 217 5.23 -4.57 -14.11
C PHE A 217 6.57 -5.25 -13.79
N VAL A 218 7.68 -4.67 -14.23
CA VAL A 218 9.03 -5.20 -13.97
C VAL A 218 9.31 -5.25 -12.47
N LEU A 219 9.00 -4.20 -11.71
CA LEU A 219 9.18 -4.16 -10.24
C LEU A 219 8.35 -5.24 -9.52
N ARG A 220 7.10 -5.45 -9.94
CA ARG A 220 6.22 -6.48 -9.33
C ARG A 220 6.72 -7.92 -9.57
N THR A 221 7.44 -8.14 -10.66
CA THR A 221 7.80 -9.48 -11.16
C THR A 221 9.30 -9.79 -11.10
N CYS A 222 10.14 -8.81 -10.80
CA CYS A 222 11.58 -8.99 -10.60
C CYS A 222 11.91 -9.73 -9.30
N ARG A 223 13.11 -10.30 -9.25
CA ARG A 223 13.63 -11.02 -8.08
C ARG A 223 13.62 -10.09 -6.85
N ASN A 224 12.92 -10.54 -5.81
CA ASN A 224 12.78 -9.90 -4.50
C ASN A 224 12.34 -8.43 -4.48
N GLY A 225 11.89 -7.84 -5.60
CA GLY A 225 11.60 -6.41 -5.64
C GLY A 225 12.87 -5.55 -5.51
N PHE A 226 14.02 -6.10 -5.92
CA PHE A 226 15.27 -5.34 -5.96
C PHE A 226 15.23 -4.30 -7.07
N VAL A 227 15.84 -3.15 -6.81
CA VAL A 227 15.99 -2.08 -7.79
C VAL A 227 17.48 -1.85 -8.01
N ARG A 228 17.96 -2.17 -9.21
CA ARG A 228 19.35 -2.01 -9.60
C ARG A 228 19.47 -1.55 -11.03
N PHE A 229 20.05 -0.38 -11.20
CA PHE A 229 20.45 0.18 -12.49
C PHE A 229 21.96 0.03 -12.66
N ASN A 230 22.43 -0.20 -13.89
CA ASN A 230 23.85 -0.15 -14.20
C ASN A 230 24.29 1.31 -14.45
N GLN A 231 25.59 1.52 -14.68
CA GLN A 231 26.17 2.83 -14.98
C GLN A 231 25.58 3.50 -16.25
N LYS A 232 24.92 2.73 -17.12
CA LYS A 232 24.21 3.25 -18.30
C LYS A 232 22.72 3.57 -18.02
N GLY A 233 22.30 3.54 -16.75
CA GLY A 233 20.91 3.79 -16.36
C GLY A 233 19.93 2.67 -16.70
N LYS A 234 20.40 1.48 -17.13
CA LYS A 234 19.52 0.35 -17.47
C LYS A 234 19.24 -0.52 -16.25
N PHE A 235 17.98 -0.88 -16.05
CA PHE A 235 17.54 -1.83 -15.05
C PHE A 235 18.00 -3.25 -15.38
N THR A 236 18.63 -3.92 -14.41
CA THR A 236 19.36 -5.18 -14.64
C THR A 236 18.83 -6.38 -13.85
N VAL A 237 17.81 -6.20 -13.02
CA VAL A 237 17.33 -7.30 -12.16
C VAL A 237 16.65 -8.38 -13.01
N GLY A 238 16.86 -9.64 -12.63
CA GLY A 238 16.28 -10.80 -13.32
C GLY A 238 14.86 -11.13 -12.86
N PHE A 239 14.19 -11.96 -13.65
CA PHE A 239 12.85 -12.47 -13.38
C PHE A 239 12.77 -13.32 -12.10
N HIS A 240 11.67 -13.21 -11.34
CA HIS A 240 11.41 -14.05 -10.18
C HIS A 240 10.72 -15.38 -10.55
N HIS A 241 11.50 -16.47 -10.64
CA HIS A 241 11.00 -17.78 -11.08
C HIS A 241 9.83 -18.38 -10.28
N LYS A 242 9.66 -18.05 -9.00
CA LYS A 242 8.60 -18.61 -8.13
C LYS A 242 7.38 -17.69 -7.90
N ARG A 243 7.38 -16.45 -8.40
CA ARG A 243 6.34 -15.45 -8.08
C ARG A 243 6.08 -14.58 -9.30
N ASN A 244 4.86 -14.65 -9.84
CA ASN A 244 4.47 -13.98 -11.08
C ASN A 244 3.88 -12.57 -10.85
N GLY A 245 4.26 -11.88 -9.77
CA GLY A 245 3.61 -10.63 -9.35
C GLY A 245 2.30 -10.85 -8.57
N LEU A 246 1.53 -9.79 -8.33
CA LEU A 246 0.21 -9.88 -7.71
C LEU A 246 -0.87 -10.11 -8.75
N PRO A 247 -1.97 -10.79 -8.40
CA PRO A 247 -3.16 -10.82 -9.25
C PRO A 247 -3.65 -9.39 -9.56
N PRO A 248 -4.15 -9.12 -10.79
CA PRO A 248 -4.63 -7.79 -11.19
C PRO A 248 -5.68 -7.19 -10.24
N GLU A 249 -6.55 -8.02 -9.67
CA GLU A 249 -7.57 -7.60 -8.71
C GLU A 249 -6.98 -7.09 -7.38
N GLU A 250 -5.89 -7.67 -6.89
CA GLU A 250 -5.18 -7.17 -5.70
C GLU A 250 -4.46 -5.84 -6.02
N VAL A 251 -3.92 -5.71 -7.23
CA VAL A 251 -3.29 -4.47 -7.70
C VAL A 251 -4.32 -3.35 -7.84
N HIS A 252 -5.51 -3.66 -8.37
CA HIS A 252 -6.60 -2.72 -8.47
C HIS A 252 -6.98 -2.14 -7.10
N ALA A 253 -7.19 -2.99 -6.09
CA ALA A 253 -7.50 -2.56 -4.73
C ALA A 253 -6.43 -1.60 -4.16
N LEU A 254 -5.15 -1.94 -4.34
CA LEU A 254 -4.03 -1.11 -3.89
C LEU A 254 -3.98 0.23 -4.62
N LEU A 255 -4.14 0.24 -5.95
CA LEU A 255 -4.10 1.47 -6.76
C LEU A 255 -5.25 2.41 -6.39
N GLN A 256 -6.46 1.88 -6.21
CA GLN A 256 -7.62 2.68 -5.82
C GLN A 256 -7.44 3.34 -4.46
N ASP A 257 -6.94 2.61 -3.46
CA ASP A 257 -6.70 3.16 -2.14
C ASP A 257 -5.60 4.24 -2.13
N TRP A 258 -4.48 3.98 -2.81
CA TRP A 258 -3.41 4.96 -2.98
C TRP A 258 -3.90 6.21 -3.72
N HIS A 259 -4.57 6.04 -4.86
CA HIS A 259 -5.08 7.16 -5.64
C HIS A 259 -6.01 8.05 -4.80
N ARG A 260 -6.95 7.45 -4.06
CA ARG A 260 -7.84 8.19 -3.16
C ARG A 260 -7.05 9.01 -2.13
N LEU A 261 -6.11 8.39 -1.43
CA LEU A 261 -5.30 9.08 -0.42
C LEU A 261 -4.52 10.23 -1.06
N LEU A 262 -3.88 10.01 -2.21
CA LEU A 262 -3.10 11.03 -2.90
C LEU A 262 -3.93 12.18 -3.46
N MET A 263 -5.20 11.94 -3.80
CA MET A 263 -6.13 12.98 -4.29
C MET A 263 -6.75 13.80 -3.16
N LYS A 264 -6.91 13.21 -1.96
CA LYS A 264 -7.43 13.92 -0.78
C LYS A 264 -6.44 14.96 -0.22
N HIS A 265 -5.15 14.79 -0.47
CA HIS A 265 -4.09 15.61 0.12
C HIS A 265 -3.29 16.38 -0.95
N ASP A 266 -2.69 17.51 -0.57
CA ASP A 266 -1.72 18.21 -1.43
C ASP A 266 -0.40 17.44 -1.43
N VAL A 267 -0.31 16.42 -2.29
CA VAL A 267 0.89 15.60 -2.49
C VAL A 267 1.56 15.95 -3.82
N THR A 268 2.85 16.27 -3.76
CA THR A 268 3.70 16.49 -4.94
C THR A 268 4.86 15.50 -4.94
N PHE A 269 5.07 14.87 -6.10
CA PHE A 269 6.19 13.97 -6.37
C PHE A 269 7.20 14.65 -7.31
N THR A 270 8.46 14.73 -6.91
CA THR A 270 9.51 15.43 -7.68
C THR A 270 10.78 14.58 -7.77
N VAL A 271 11.40 14.54 -8.95
CA VAL A 271 12.76 13.99 -9.11
C VAL A 271 13.70 15.06 -8.57
N ARG A 272 14.27 14.82 -7.40
CA ARG A 272 15.03 15.84 -6.67
C ARG A 272 15.94 15.20 -5.64
N ASP A 273 17.13 15.75 -5.51
CA ASP A 273 18.05 15.37 -4.45
C ASP A 273 17.66 15.98 -3.09
N TYR A 274 17.96 15.31 -1.99
CA TYR A 274 17.66 15.80 -0.65
C TYR A 274 18.35 17.15 -0.36
N ARG A 275 19.51 17.40 -0.96
CA ARG A 275 20.32 18.61 -0.78
C ARG A 275 19.62 19.89 -1.24
N GLU A 276 18.66 19.75 -2.15
CA GLU A 276 17.88 20.86 -2.69
C GLU A 276 16.72 21.27 -1.75
N ILE A 277 16.52 20.56 -0.63
CA ILE A 277 15.47 20.86 0.34
C ILE A 277 16.01 21.82 1.41
N SER A 278 15.24 22.87 1.65
CA SER A 278 15.40 23.80 2.78
C SER A 278 14.10 23.88 3.55
N THR A 279 14.17 23.75 4.86
CA THR A 279 12.99 23.62 5.73
C THR A 279 12.74 24.82 6.64
N ARG A 280 11.51 24.90 7.14
CA ARG A 280 11.04 25.86 8.15
C ARG A 280 10.71 25.13 9.45
N LEU A 281 10.56 25.89 10.54
CA LEU A 281 10.36 25.35 11.90
C LEU A 281 9.22 24.33 12.02
N ARG A 282 8.08 24.56 11.35
CA ARG A 282 6.89 23.68 11.40
C ARG A 282 6.85 22.59 10.34
N ASP A 283 7.90 22.45 9.54
CA ASP A 283 8.03 21.33 8.61
C ASP A 283 8.48 20.08 9.37
N VAL A 284 8.41 18.92 8.71
CA VAL A 284 8.95 17.65 9.21
C VAL A 284 9.62 16.93 8.04
N ILE A 285 10.78 16.32 8.29
CA ILE A 285 11.44 15.45 7.31
C ILE A 285 11.51 14.02 7.86
N TYR A 286 11.13 13.04 7.05
CA TYR A 286 11.48 11.65 7.27
C TYR A 286 12.59 11.22 6.30
N LEU A 287 13.70 10.74 6.84
CA LEU A 287 14.91 10.36 6.12
C LEU A 287 15.11 8.84 6.21
N ASP A 288 15.22 8.21 5.06
CA ASP A 288 15.56 6.79 4.92
C ASP A 288 16.59 6.59 3.81
N PRO A 289 17.81 7.13 3.98
CA PRO A 289 18.83 7.09 2.95
C PRO A 289 19.26 5.64 2.66
N PRO A 290 19.82 5.36 1.46
CA PRO A 290 20.37 4.05 1.14
C PRO A 290 21.38 3.63 2.20
N TYR A 291 21.16 2.48 2.83
CA TYR A 291 22.09 1.94 3.83
C TYR A 291 23.43 1.58 3.20
N VAL A 292 24.50 1.66 4.01
CA VAL A 292 25.82 1.15 3.66
C VAL A 292 25.67 -0.36 3.40
N ALA A 293 25.46 -0.72 2.13
CA ALA A 293 25.58 -2.09 1.67
C ALA A 293 26.96 -2.24 1.02
N GLU A 294 27.57 -3.41 1.20
CA GLU A 294 28.79 -3.85 0.49
C GLU A 294 28.61 -3.89 -1.04
N THR A 295 27.41 -3.59 -1.55
CA THR A 295 27.08 -3.60 -2.98
C THR A 295 26.40 -2.29 -3.36
N GLU A 296 26.83 -1.70 -4.47
CA GLU A 296 26.27 -0.47 -5.05
C GLU A 296 24.75 -0.65 -5.28
N ILE A 297 23.93 -0.06 -4.41
CA ILE A 297 22.51 0.17 -4.64
C ILE A 297 22.40 1.27 -5.72
N TYR A 298 21.24 1.44 -6.36
CA TYR A 298 20.99 2.34 -7.51
C TYR A 298 21.52 3.78 -7.40
N SER A 299 21.89 4.23 -6.20
CA SER A 299 22.47 5.55 -5.89
C SER A 299 24.00 5.61 -5.89
N GLY A 300 24.72 4.50 -6.10
CA GLY A 300 26.18 4.44 -5.90
C GLY A 300 26.58 4.54 -4.43
N ARG A 301 27.85 4.90 -4.14
CA ARG A 301 28.34 5.12 -2.77
C ARG A 301 27.70 6.39 -2.20
N PHE A 302 26.82 6.23 -1.21
CA PHE A 302 26.16 7.34 -0.54
C PHE A 302 27.11 8.05 0.44
N ASP A 303 27.22 9.38 0.34
CA ASP A 303 28.05 10.19 1.24
C ASP A 303 27.24 10.66 2.46
N TYR A 304 27.46 9.99 3.59
CA TYR A 304 26.83 10.35 4.85
C TYR A 304 27.39 11.63 5.46
N GLY A 305 28.66 12.00 5.19
CA GLY A 305 29.23 13.26 5.68
C GLY A 305 28.52 14.48 5.08
N GLU A 306 28.16 14.38 3.79
CA GLU A 306 27.34 15.39 3.13
C GLU A 306 25.91 15.43 3.71
N LEU A 307 25.31 14.27 3.98
CA LEU A 307 24.00 14.18 4.63
C LEU A 307 24.01 14.85 6.01
N TRP A 308 25.03 14.57 6.84
CA TRP A 308 25.21 15.19 8.16
C TRP A 308 25.27 16.71 8.05
N THR A 309 26.15 17.21 7.17
CA THR A 309 26.31 18.65 6.94
C THR A 309 25.00 19.31 6.50
N TRP A 310 24.23 18.64 5.65
CA TRP A 310 22.92 19.14 5.22
C TRP A 310 21.87 19.10 6.34
N MET A 311 21.86 18.04 7.16
CA MET A 311 20.94 17.89 8.31
C MET A 311 21.17 18.97 9.36
N GLU A 312 22.43 19.37 9.61
CA GLU A 312 22.76 20.46 10.54
C GLU A 312 22.09 21.79 10.17
N ARG A 313 21.86 22.02 8.87
CA ARG A 313 21.27 23.26 8.33
C ARG A 313 19.74 23.27 8.38
N GLN A 314 19.10 22.13 8.67
CA GLN A 314 17.64 22.05 8.69
C GLN A 314 17.06 22.67 9.96
N ARG A 315 15.97 23.42 9.80
CA ARG A 315 15.31 24.15 10.91
C ARG A 315 14.15 23.38 11.52
N CYS A 316 13.68 22.35 10.85
CA CYS A 316 12.52 21.55 11.22
C CYS A 316 12.86 20.42 12.20
N SER A 317 11.81 19.73 12.66
CA SER A 317 11.98 18.39 13.24
C SER A 317 12.30 17.39 12.12
N TYR A 318 13.08 16.35 12.42
CA TYR A 318 13.30 15.26 11.49
C TYR A 318 13.48 13.93 12.20
N LEU A 319 13.19 12.87 11.45
CA LEU A 319 13.36 11.48 11.85
C LEU A 319 14.26 10.80 10.81
N LEU A 320 15.29 10.11 11.26
CA LEU A 320 16.25 9.39 10.40
C LEU A 320 16.26 7.91 10.78
N SER A 321 15.96 7.05 9.81
CA SER A 321 16.08 5.60 9.96
C SER A 321 17.41 5.11 9.39
N LEU A 322 18.14 4.30 10.15
CA LEU A 322 19.37 3.62 9.76
C LEU A 322 19.38 2.16 10.25
N ASN A 323 20.34 1.36 9.78
CA ASN A 323 20.59 0.04 10.33
C ASN A 323 20.77 0.09 11.85
N GLY A 324 20.17 -0.87 12.54
CA GLY A 324 20.32 -1.11 13.97
C GLY A 324 21.13 -2.38 14.21
N PHE A 325 20.52 -3.34 14.89
CA PHE A 325 21.13 -4.61 15.26
C PHE A 325 20.61 -5.77 14.40
N VAL A 326 21.46 -6.77 14.19
CA VAL A 326 21.07 -8.08 13.67
C VAL A 326 21.41 -9.12 14.74
N GLY A 327 20.41 -9.55 15.51
CA GLY A 327 20.64 -10.32 16.74
C GLY A 327 21.45 -9.49 17.72
N SER A 328 22.65 -9.96 18.07
CA SER A 328 23.60 -9.22 18.92
C SER A 328 24.64 -8.42 18.13
N GLU A 329 24.64 -8.50 16.80
CA GLU A 329 25.60 -7.79 15.94
C GLU A 329 25.17 -6.32 15.78
N ASP A 330 26.03 -5.38 16.18
CA ASP A 330 25.81 -3.95 15.97
C ASP A 330 26.20 -3.57 14.53
N ARG A 331 25.22 -3.14 13.73
CA ARG A 331 25.41 -2.69 12.35
C ARG A 331 25.11 -1.20 12.17
N ARG A 332 25.05 -0.45 13.28
CA ARG A 332 24.75 0.98 13.24
C ARG A 332 25.88 1.76 12.58
N LEU A 333 25.49 2.82 11.89
CA LEU A 333 26.40 3.85 11.41
C LEU A 333 26.61 4.87 12.53
N ALA A 334 27.84 5.37 12.71
CA ALA A 334 28.10 6.46 13.63
C ALA A 334 27.38 7.74 13.18
N VAL A 335 26.35 8.15 13.92
CA VAL A 335 25.63 9.42 13.72
C VAL A 335 26.20 10.46 14.69
N PRO A 336 26.60 11.66 14.23
CA PRO A 336 27.05 12.73 15.12
C PRO A 336 26.01 13.07 16.22
N ASN A 337 26.45 13.10 17.48
CA ASN A 337 25.58 13.31 18.65
C ASN A 337 24.80 14.63 18.63
N ASN A 338 25.28 15.64 17.90
CA ASN A 338 24.59 16.93 17.76
C ASN A 338 23.40 16.89 16.77
N LEU A 339 23.20 15.78 16.05
CA LEU A 339 22.16 15.63 15.04
C LEU A 339 20.86 15.03 15.58
N TYR A 340 20.79 14.60 16.82
CA TYR A 340 19.57 14.00 17.36
C TYR A 340 19.45 14.31 18.86
N ASP A 341 18.21 14.35 19.34
CA ASP A 341 17.89 14.45 20.77
C ASP A 341 17.61 13.06 21.37
N GLU A 342 17.15 12.10 20.55
CA GLU A 342 16.77 10.74 20.97
C GLU A 342 17.16 9.69 19.91
N GLU A 343 17.61 8.52 20.35
CA GLU A 343 17.81 7.32 19.51
C GLU A 343 16.91 6.18 20.04
N LEU A 344 16.14 5.58 19.15
CA LEU A 344 15.25 4.45 19.44
C LEU A 344 15.61 3.23 18.60
N GLN A 345 15.45 2.03 19.16
CA GLN A 345 15.51 0.78 18.40
C GLN A 345 14.10 0.35 17.99
N ILE A 346 13.85 0.21 16.70
CA ILE A 346 12.56 -0.19 16.16
C ILE A 346 12.68 -1.55 15.47
N ASP A 347 11.75 -2.45 15.78
CA ASP A 347 11.68 -3.78 15.18
C ASP A 347 11.58 -3.68 13.64
N ALA A 348 12.51 -4.33 12.95
CA ALA A 348 12.55 -4.46 11.48
C ALA A 348 12.06 -5.85 11.02
N GLY A 349 11.60 -6.68 11.97
CA GLY A 349 11.16 -8.04 11.75
C GLY A 349 12.28 -9.06 11.88
N ILE A 350 12.11 -10.19 11.21
CA ILE A 350 12.99 -11.35 11.32
C ILE A 350 13.81 -11.52 10.05
N GLY A 351 15.14 -11.50 10.19
CA GLY A 351 16.08 -11.90 9.15
C GLY A 351 16.26 -13.42 9.08
N SER A 352 16.49 -13.94 7.88
CA SER A 352 16.86 -15.35 7.67
C SER A 352 18.38 -15.45 7.56
N LEU A 353 19.01 -16.24 8.42
CA LEU A 353 20.39 -16.68 8.21
C LEU A 353 20.45 -17.79 7.14
N ASN A 354 21.66 -18.03 6.61
CA ASN A 354 21.98 -19.20 5.77
C ASN A 354 21.98 -20.53 6.57
N THR A 355 21.79 -20.47 7.88
CA THR A 355 21.60 -21.61 8.80
C THR A 355 20.22 -21.46 9.44
N ASN A 356 19.50 -22.56 9.68
CA ASN A 356 18.08 -22.70 10.06
C ASN A 356 17.55 -21.93 11.31
N GLY A 357 17.97 -20.69 11.56
CA GLY A 357 17.53 -19.83 12.67
C GLY A 357 16.97 -18.50 12.18
N SER A 358 15.88 -18.07 12.81
CA SER A 358 15.31 -16.72 12.73
C SER A 358 16.10 -15.76 13.63
N ILE A 359 16.59 -14.65 13.10
CA ILE A 359 17.26 -13.61 13.89
C ILE A 359 16.45 -12.32 13.85
N GLN A 360 16.24 -11.69 15.00
CA GLN A 360 15.60 -10.39 15.09
C GLN A 360 16.49 -9.31 14.48
N VAL A 361 15.90 -8.43 13.67
CA VAL A 361 16.57 -7.28 13.07
C VAL A 361 15.92 -6.02 13.61
N THR A 362 16.71 -5.02 13.99
CA THR A 362 16.21 -3.69 14.36
C THR A 362 16.81 -2.62 13.45
N ASN A 363 16.11 -1.49 13.35
CA ASN A 363 16.65 -0.24 12.81
C ASN A 363 16.77 0.78 13.93
N SER A 364 17.81 1.61 13.87
CA SER A 364 17.92 2.81 14.70
C SER A 364 17.08 3.93 14.08
N LEU A 365 16.19 4.50 14.88
CA LEU A 365 15.48 5.73 14.56
C LEU A 365 16.06 6.87 15.39
N TYR A 366 16.64 7.86 14.73
CA TYR A 366 17.18 9.07 15.33
C TYR A 366 16.16 10.20 15.18
N LEU A 367 15.82 10.87 16.27
CA LEU A 367 14.82 11.93 16.30
C LEU A 367 15.48 13.25 16.68
N ARG A 368 15.16 14.30 15.94
CA ARG A 368 15.45 15.68 16.34
C ARG A 368 14.18 16.49 16.35
N THR A 369 13.99 17.20 17.45
CA THR A 369 12.90 18.15 17.62
C THR A 369 13.36 19.55 17.25
N SER A 370 12.54 20.29 16.50
CA SER A 370 12.80 21.71 16.27
C SER A 370 12.70 22.45 17.61
N LYS A 371 13.83 22.99 18.08
CA LYS A 371 13.84 23.87 19.25
C LYS A 371 13.33 25.23 18.80
N ASN A 372 12.26 25.74 19.43
CA ASN A 372 11.93 27.15 19.35
C ASN A 372 13.13 27.90 19.94
N ARG A 373 14.02 28.41 19.07
CA ARG A 373 14.90 29.51 19.46
C ARG A 373 13.97 30.71 19.62
N GLY A 374 13.50 30.90 20.85
CA GLY A 374 12.69 32.04 21.26
C GLY A 374 13.41 33.36 21.04
#